data_AF-A0A1F8JEC5-F1
#
_entry.id   AF-A0A1F8JEC5-F1
#
_cell.length_a   1.000
_cell.length_b   1.000
_cell.length_c   1.000
_cell.angle_alpha   90.00
_cell.angle_beta   90.00
_cell.angle_gamma   90.00
#
_symmetry.space_group_name_H-M   'P 1'
#
loop_
_entity.id
_entity.type
_entity.pdbx_description
1 polymer ?
#
loop_
_entity_poly.entity_id
_entity_poly.type
_entity_poly.pdbx_seq_one_letter_code
_entity_poly.pdbx_strand_id
1 'polypeptide(L)'
;MHSRDYSLLLERVITDFGADVSFNEVVEKLKEHYGIIISTSAVQIITKKHAKGCHDMLEQEEEMPNKESKCVIGEMDGSMIPIVFLEKNENDDKRKWRKICWKEARLTVAKEKGSITKIFLATLGTTECAGNLLKKCVQKIGYGEKTKIHCLGDGAAWIYEQVERVFGVQANYLIDFFHLSDYLAAAANSFTDEDPKKWLKEQQEKIKQNKIDEVLEILKTSIESKNVIDKDDARVKCCRYIENRKGQFNYLDAINNELPIGSGEIESGNRSVVQKRLKIPGAWWKMDTAENMLALRCVRINGDWKKYWKKVSELFASAA
;
A
#
# COMPACT_ATOMS: atom_id res chain seq x y z
N MET A 1 3.81 46.73 3.28
CA MET A 1 3.30 45.48 2.66
C MET A 1 4.33 44.39 2.87
N HIS A 2 4.09 43.46 3.80
CA HIS A 2 4.97 42.30 4.01
C HIS A 2 4.67 41.24 2.94
N SER A 3 5.35 41.31 1.80
CA SER A 3 5.40 40.18 0.86
C SER A 3 6.27 39.09 1.49
N ARG A 4 5.65 38.14 2.18
CA ARG A 4 6.29 36.98 2.83
C ARG A 4 6.03 35.66 2.09
N ASP A 5 5.53 35.73 0.87
CA ASP A 5 5.19 34.54 0.09
C ASP A 5 6.30 34.23 -0.91
N TYR A 6 6.71 32.96 -0.93
CA TYR A 6 7.67 32.45 -1.90
C TYR A 6 6.98 32.30 -3.26
N SER A 7 7.73 32.46 -4.36
CA SER A 7 7.16 32.24 -5.70
C SER A 7 6.62 30.81 -5.83
N LEU A 8 5.54 30.62 -6.60
CA LEU A 8 4.95 29.30 -6.85
C LEU A 8 5.97 28.31 -7.44
N LEU A 9 6.92 28.79 -8.24
CA LEU A 9 8.01 27.96 -8.78
C LEU A 9 8.90 27.42 -7.67
N LEU A 10 9.25 28.26 -6.69
CA LEU A 10 10.05 27.84 -5.55
C LEU A 10 9.23 26.94 -4.60
N GLU A 11 7.96 27.25 -4.34
CA GLU A 11 7.08 26.37 -3.55
C GLU A 11 6.99 24.97 -4.18
N ARG A 12 6.95 24.90 -5.52
CA ARG A 12 6.93 23.65 -6.28
C ARG A 12 8.20 22.82 -6.12
N VAL A 13 9.38 23.44 -6.20
CA VAL A 13 10.66 22.76 -5.99
C VAL A 13 10.79 22.27 -4.55
N ILE A 14 10.43 23.12 -3.57
CA ILE A 14 10.43 22.77 -2.15
C ILE A 14 9.54 21.54 -1.90
N THR A 15 8.33 21.53 -2.46
CA THR A 15 7.37 20.44 -2.28
C THR A 15 7.86 19.15 -2.95
N ASP A 16 8.49 19.24 -4.13
CA ASP A 16 9.05 18.08 -4.83
C ASP A 16 10.10 17.37 -3.98
N PHE A 17 11.08 18.11 -3.46
CA PHE A 17 12.10 17.56 -2.57
C PHE A 17 11.50 17.10 -1.24
N GLY A 18 10.60 17.89 -0.65
CA GLY A 18 9.94 17.57 0.62
C GLY A 18 9.06 16.33 0.57
N ALA A 19 8.63 15.91 -0.62
CA ALA A 19 7.94 14.65 -0.85
C ALA A 19 8.87 13.43 -0.80
N ASP A 20 10.16 13.56 -1.08
CA ASP A 20 11.11 12.43 -1.15
C ASP A 20 12.05 12.34 0.05
N VAL A 21 12.54 13.46 0.56
CA VAL A 21 13.62 13.49 1.55
C VAL A 21 13.21 14.22 2.84
N SER A 22 14.07 14.16 3.86
CA SER A 22 13.83 14.88 5.11
C SER A 22 13.85 16.40 4.87
N PHE A 23 13.12 17.17 5.68
CA PHE A 23 13.06 18.63 5.50
C PHE A 23 14.41 19.34 5.67
N ASN A 24 15.34 18.75 6.43
CA ASN A 24 16.71 19.26 6.53
C ASN A 24 17.49 19.00 5.23
N GLU A 25 17.38 17.81 4.63
CA GLU A 25 18.02 17.53 3.35
C GLU A 25 17.45 18.39 2.21
N VAL A 26 16.19 18.82 2.28
CA VAL A 26 15.64 19.80 1.32
C VAL A 26 16.40 21.13 1.39
N VAL A 27 16.74 21.61 2.59
CA VAL A 27 17.52 22.85 2.76
C VAL A 27 18.88 22.72 2.09
N GLU A 28 19.58 21.61 2.32
CA GLU A 28 20.87 21.34 1.69
C GLU A 28 20.74 21.26 0.15
N LYS A 29 19.71 20.58 -0.36
CA LYS A 29 19.44 20.49 -1.81
C LYS A 29 19.13 21.83 -2.45
N LEU A 30 18.37 22.70 -1.78
CA LEU A 30 18.05 24.03 -2.31
C LEU A 30 19.28 24.94 -2.34
N LYS A 31 20.14 24.85 -1.33
CA LYS A 31 21.41 25.56 -1.30
C LYS A 31 22.34 25.06 -2.41
N GLU A 32 22.48 23.74 -2.56
CA GLU A 32 23.37 23.11 -3.54
C GLU A 32 22.93 23.39 -4.99
N HIS A 33 21.66 23.14 -5.31
CA HIS A 33 21.19 23.18 -6.70
C HIS A 33 20.73 24.56 -7.16
N TYR A 34 20.36 25.46 -6.23
CA TYR A 34 19.77 26.76 -6.56
C TYR A 34 20.41 27.95 -5.82
N GLY A 35 21.36 27.72 -4.91
CA GLY A 35 21.95 28.80 -4.08
C GLY A 35 20.97 29.42 -3.09
N ILE A 36 19.81 28.81 -2.86
CA ILE A 36 18.73 29.37 -2.02
C ILE A 36 18.90 28.88 -0.58
N ILE A 37 19.01 29.83 0.35
CA ILE A 37 19.03 29.55 1.79
C ILE A 37 17.64 29.77 2.35
N ILE A 38 17.04 28.72 2.91
CA ILE A 38 15.72 28.75 3.52
C ILE A 38 15.73 27.94 4.83
N SER A 39 14.87 28.29 5.78
CA SER A 39 14.78 27.53 7.03
C SER A 39 14.02 26.21 6.84
N THR A 40 14.39 25.18 7.61
CA THR A 40 13.66 23.91 7.68
C THR A 40 12.17 24.13 7.99
N SER A 41 11.85 25.10 8.86
CA SER A 41 10.47 25.42 9.21
C SER A 41 9.67 25.92 8.01
N ALA A 42 10.25 26.77 7.15
CA ALA A 42 9.58 27.24 5.94
C ALA A 42 9.39 26.11 4.92
N VAL A 43 10.42 25.27 4.70
CA VAL A 43 10.30 24.03 3.89
C VAL A 43 9.14 23.17 4.38
N GLN A 44 9.06 22.96 5.70
CA GLN A 44 8.03 22.14 6.32
C GLN A 44 6.63 22.74 6.11
N ILE A 45 6.46 24.04 6.33
CA ILE A 45 5.17 24.73 6.16
C ILE A 45 4.69 24.62 4.71
N ILE A 46 5.56 24.92 3.74
CA ILE A 46 5.25 24.89 2.31
C ILE A 46 4.91 23.48 1.86
N THR A 47 5.75 22.49 2.20
CA THR A 47 5.49 21.10 1.81
C THR A 47 4.15 20.61 2.36
N LYS A 48 3.85 20.91 3.64
CA LYS A 48 2.59 20.50 4.28
C LYS A 48 1.36 21.20 3.68
N LYS A 49 1.47 22.50 3.36
CA LYS A 49 0.44 23.26 2.64
C LYS A 49 0.06 22.53 1.35
N HIS A 50 1.06 22.15 0.54
CA HIS A 50 0.80 21.47 -0.72
C HIS A 50 0.40 20.00 -0.56
N ALA A 51 0.89 19.32 0.47
CA ALA A 51 0.44 17.99 0.82
C ALA A 51 -1.06 17.96 1.16
N LYS A 52 -1.52 18.94 1.94
CA LYS A 52 -2.96 19.14 2.18
C LYS A 52 -3.71 19.45 0.88
N GLY A 53 -3.20 20.32 0.03
CA GLY A 53 -3.83 20.59 -1.27
C GLY A 53 -3.94 19.36 -2.17
N CYS A 54 -2.95 18.45 -2.12
CA CYS A 54 -3.00 17.17 -2.84
C CYS A 54 -4.09 16.26 -2.26
N HIS A 55 -4.21 16.19 -0.94
CA HIS A 55 -5.27 15.46 -0.26
C HIS A 55 -6.65 15.98 -0.66
N ASP A 56 -6.88 17.29 -0.52
CA ASP A 56 -8.15 17.94 -0.88
C ASP A 56 -8.49 17.72 -2.38
N MET A 57 -7.48 17.73 -3.26
CA MET A 57 -7.66 17.43 -4.69
C MET A 57 -8.11 15.99 -4.91
N LEU A 58 -7.50 15.01 -4.24
CA LEU A 58 -7.86 13.59 -4.38
C LEU A 58 -9.24 13.30 -3.78
N GLU A 59 -9.65 13.98 -2.71
CA GLU A 59 -10.99 13.84 -2.13
C GLU A 59 -12.07 14.36 -3.08
N GLN A 60 -11.86 15.55 -3.65
CA GLN A 60 -12.81 16.23 -4.55
C GLN A 60 -12.83 15.66 -5.98
N GLU A 61 -11.95 14.72 -6.30
CA GLU A 61 -11.87 14.18 -7.66
C GLU A 61 -13.00 13.17 -7.92
N GLU A 62 -13.94 13.60 -8.77
CA GLU A 62 -15.11 12.83 -9.20
C GLU A 62 -15.05 12.36 -10.66
N GLU A 63 -14.15 12.94 -11.47
CA GLU A 63 -13.99 12.55 -12.87
C GLU A 63 -13.56 11.09 -12.98
N MET A 64 -14.46 10.28 -13.54
CA MET A 64 -14.20 8.89 -13.90
C MET A 64 -14.04 8.78 -15.41
N PRO A 65 -13.17 7.88 -15.90
CA PRO A 65 -13.02 7.72 -17.33
C PRO A 65 -14.32 7.19 -17.94
N ASN A 66 -14.68 7.70 -19.12
CA ASN A 66 -15.77 7.14 -19.92
C ASN A 66 -15.28 5.89 -20.68
N LYS A 67 -14.84 4.88 -19.93
CA LYS A 67 -14.40 3.58 -20.46
C LYS A 67 -14.66 2.48 -19.44
N GLU A 68 -14.94 1.28 -19.94
CA GLU A 68 -15.08 0.08 -19.12
C GLU A 68 -13.93 -0.88 -19.42
N SER A 69 -13.20 -1.29 -18.37
CA SER A 69 -12.13 -2.28 -18.48
C SER A 69 -12.71 -3.69 -18.40
N LYS A 70 -12.17 -4.62 -19.19
CA LYS A 70 -12.60 -6.03 -19.14
C LYS A 70 -12.19 -6.70 -17.83
N CYS A 71 -10.96 -6.45 -17.39
CA CYS A 71 -10.40 -7.00 -16.17
C CYS A 71 -9.46 -6.00 -15.50
N VAL A 72 -9.66 -5.80 -14.20
CA VAL A 72 -8.82 -4.93 -13.36
C VAL A 72 -8.20 -5.78 -12.27
N ILE A 73 -6.90 -5.59 -12.05
CA ILE A 73 -6.13 -6.20 -10.97
C ILE A 73 -6.09 -5.20 -9.81
N GLY A 74 -6.45 -5.65 -8.61
CA GLY A 74 -6.46 -4.84 -7.39
C GLY A 74 -5.62 -5.47 -6.29
N GLU A 75 -4.88 -4.66 -5.53
CA GLU A 75 -4.09 -5.14 -4.40
C GLU A 75 -4.15 -4.12 -3.26
N MET A 76 -4.04 -4.61 -2.02
CA MET A 76 -3.98 -3.80 -0.81
C MET A 76 -2.95 -4.36 0.14
N ASP A 77 -2.32 -3.48 0.92
CA ASP A 77 -1.37 -3.89 1.96
C ASP A 77 -1.22 -2.75 2.98
N GLY A 78 -0.79 -3.10 4.19
CA GLY A 78 -0.51 -2.20 5.28
C GLY A 78 0.99 -2.03 5.55
N SER A 79 1.42 -0.80 5.83
CA SER A 79 2.78 -0.54 6.30
C SER A 79 2.78 0.30 7.57
N MET A 80 3.46 -0.20 8.61
CA MET A 80 3.57 0.51 9.87
C MET A 80 4.47 1.75 9.73
N ILE A 81 3.92 2.91 10.07
CA ILE A 81 4.63 4.20 10.14
C ILE A 81 4.56 4.80 11.55
N PRO A 82 5.58 5.58 11.97
CA PRO A 82 5.60 6.21 13.28
C PRO A 82 4.72 7.47 13.35
N ILE A 83 3.77 7.48 14.27
CA ILE A 83 2.91 8.63 14.60
C ILE A 83 3.24 9.14 16.01
N VAL A 84 3.25 10.46 16.18
CA VAL A 84 3.49 11.14 17.44
C VAL A 84 2.22 11.86 17.90
N PHE A 85 1.85 11.59 19.15
CA PHE A 85 0.86 12.35 19.88
C PHE A 85 1.53 13.27 20.90
N LEU A 86 0.91 14.42 21.15
CA LEU A 86 1.28 15.33 22.22
C LEU A 86 0.20 15.23 23.30
N GLU A 87 0.54 14.74 24.48
CA GLU A 87 -0.36 14.84 25.63
C GLU A 87 -0.39 16.31 26.08
N LYS A 88 -1.60 16.90 26.20
CA LYS A 88 -1.75 18.28 26.66
C LYS A 88 -1.57 18.34 28.18
N ASN A 89 -0.54 19.05 28.63
CA ASN A 89 -0.54 19.75 29.91
C ASN A 89 0.01 21.16 29.67
N GLU A 90 -0.66 22.18 30.21
CA GLU A 90 -0.51 23.57 29.74
C GLU A 90 0.80 24.26 30.17
N ASN A 91 1.65 23.65 31.01
CA ASN A 91 2.77 24.36 31.65
C ASN A 91 4.14 23.65 31.64
N ASP A 92 4.43 22.72 30.71
CA ASP A 92 5.74 22.05 30.70
C ASP A 92 6.31 21.74 29.29
N ASP A 93 7.62 21.50 29.19
CA ASP A 93 8.35 21.30 27.92
C ASP A 93 7.72 20.17 27.08
N LYS A 94 7.14 20.53 25.93
CA LYS A 94 6.46 19.63 24.98
C LYS A 94 7.34 18.49 24.47
N ARG A 95 8.66 18.56 24.63
CA ARG A 95 9.59 17.46 24.28
C ARG A 95 9.49 16.28 25.24
N LYS A 96 9.07 16.49 26.50
CA LYS A 96 8.98 15.45 27.54
C LYS A 96 7.75 14.54 27.42
N TRP A 97 6.77 14.90 26.59
CA TRP A 97 5.45 14.26 26.53
C TRP A 97 5.08 13.72 25.14
N ARG A 98 6.10 13.43 24.31
CA ARG A 98 5.90 12.79 23.01
C ARG A 98 5.69 11.29 23.20
N LYS A 99 4.49 10.80 22.88
CA LYS A 99 4.23 9.37 22.74
C LYS A 99 4.27 8.97 21.28
N ILE A 100 5.05 7.95 20.98
CA ILE A 100 5.17 7.34 19.66
C ILE A 100 4.24 6.13 19.63
N CYS A 101 3.40 6.04 18.61
CA CYS A 101 2.71 4.81 18.26
C CYS A 101 3.06 4.42 16.82
N TRP A 102 2.97 3.13 16.53
CA TRP A 102 3.02 2.64 15.17
C TRP A 102 1.58 2.55 14.65
N LYS A 103 1.30 3.23 13.54
CA LYS A 103 0.01 3.19 12.86
C LYS A 103 0.19 2.58 11.48
N GLU A 104 -0.72 1.70 11.11
CA GLU A 104 -0.74 1.11 9.78
C GLU A 104 -1.25 2.13 8.75
N ALA A 105 -0.39 2.50 7.80
CA ALA A 105 -0.77 3.18 6.57
C ALA A 105 -1.18 2.12 5.55
N ARG A 106 -2.40 2.22 5.01
CA ARG A 106 -2.94 1.25 4.06
C ARG A 106 -2.81 1.81 2.67
N LEU A 107 -2.08 1.10 1.82
CA LEU A 107 -1.92 1.42 0.41
C LEU A 107 -2.88 0.52 -0.40
N THR A 108 -3.39 1.09 -1.48
CA THR A 108 -4.20 0.40 -2.47
C THR A 108 -3.62 0.67 -3.84
N VAL A 109 -3.67 -0.32 -4.72
CA VAL A 109 -3.28 -0.18 -6.12
C VAL A 109 -4.28 -0.88 -7.02
N ALA A 110 -4.56 -0.28 -8.17
CA ALA A 110 -5.28 -0.95 -9.26
C ALA A 110 -4.61 -0.71 -10.61
N LYS A 111 -4.72 -1.69 -11.50
CA LYS A 111 -4.31 -1.57 -12.91
C LYS A 111 -5.20 -2.42 -13.82
N GLU A 112 -5.34 -2.00 -15.06
CA GLU A 112 -5.97 -2.84 -16.10
C GLU A 112 -5.06 -4.03 -16.44
N LYS A 113 -5.63 -5.22 -16.69
CA LYS A 113 -4.83 -6.38 -17.13
C LYS A 113 -4.03 -6.02 -18.40
N GLY A 114 -2.73 -6.25 -18.38
CA GLY A 114 -1.82 -5.92 -19.49
C GLY A 114 -1.32 -4.47 -19.51
N SER A 115 -1.81 -3.61 -18.61
CA SER A 115 -1.32 -2.24 -18.48
C SER A 115 -0.18 -2.13 -17.47
N ILE A 116 0.77 -1.25 -17.75
CA ILE A 116 1.81 -0.83 -16.79
C ILE A 116 1.37 0.36 -15.93
N THR A 117 0.32 1.08 -16.36
CA THR A 117 -0.21 2.24 -15.64
C THR A 117 -1.02 1.77 -14.45
N LYS A 118 -0.67 2.32 -13.29
CA LYS A 118 -1.23 1.95 -11.98
C LYS A 118 -1.81 3.20 -11.34
N ILE A 119 -2.87 3.01 -10.56
CA ILE A 119 -3.43 4.04 -9.70
C ILE A 119 -3.21 3.62 -8.27
N PHE A 120 -2.50 4.45 -7.51
CA PHE A 120 -2.25 4.28 -6.09
C PHE A 120 -3.06 5.29 -5.27
N LEU A 121 -3.67 4.82 -4.18
CA LEU A 121 -4.26 5.65 -3.14
C LEU A 121 -3.92 5.06 -1.77
N ALA A 122 -3.79 5.90 -0.75
CA ALA A 122 -3.41 5.47 0.59
C ALA A 122 -4.13 6.25 1.69
N THR A 123 -4.28 5.64 2.86
CA THR A 123 -4.89 6.25 4.04
C THR A 123 -4.38 5.66 5.36
N LEU A 124 -4.42 6.45 6.43
CA LEU A 124 -4.29 6.05 7.84
C LEU A 124 -5.65 5.80 8.51
N GLY A 125 -6.74 5.93 7.76
CA GLY A 125 -8.11 5.71 8.20
C GLY A 125 -8.40 4.27 8.60
N THR A 126 -9.66 3.86 8.54
CA THR A 126 -10.06 2.49 8.85
C THR A 126 -9.74 1.54 7.68
N THR A 127 -9.90 0.24 7.90
CA THR A 127 -9.89 -0.75 6.82
C THR A 127 -10.99 -0.46 5.80
N GLU A 128 -12.15 0.03 6.24
CA GLU A 128 -13.24 0.48 5.37
C GLU A 128 -12.82 1.62 4.43
N CYS A 129 -12.12 2.63 4.96
CA CYS A 129 -11.55 3.70 4.14
C CYS A 129 -10.64 3.13 3.04
N ALA A 130 -9.79 2.15 3.39
CA ALA A 130 -8.92 1.50 2.42
C ALA A 130 -9.73 0.74 1.34
N GLY A 131 -10.79 0.01 1.71
CA GLY A 131 -11.67 -0.63 0.72
C GLY A 131 -12.32 0.38 -0.23
N ASN A 132 -12.78 1.52 0.29
CA ASN A 132 -13.34 2.60 -0.53
C ASN A 132 -12.29 3.19 -1.49
N LEU A 133 -11.04 3.32 -1.05
CA LEU A 133 -9.94 3.75 -1.91
C LEU A 133 -9.61 2.72 -2.99
N LEU A 134 -9.62 1.41 -2.68
CA LEU A 134 -9.43 0.38 -3.69
C LEU A 134 -10.52 0.48 -4.78
N LYS A 135 -11.79 0.66 -4.37
CA LYS A 135 -12.89 0.91 -5.31
C LYS A 135 -12.65 2.16 -6.16
N LYS A 136 -12.18 3.26 -5.56
CA LYS A 136 -11.83 4.48 -6.29
C LYS A 136 -10.69 4.28 -7.29
N CYS A 137 -9.66 3.49 -6.94
CA CYS A 137 -8.59 3.10 -7.86
C CYS A 137 -9.14 2.32 -9.06
N VAL A 138 -10.01 1.34 -8.82
CA VAL A 138 -10.66 0.55 -9.88
C VAL A 138 -11.57 1.42 -10.77
N GLN A 139 -12.35 2.33 -10.18
CA GLN A 139 -13.19 3.28 -10.92
C GLN A 139 -12.36 4.18 -11.84
N LYS A 140 -11.21 4.69 -11.37
CA LYS A 140 -10.26 5.47 -12.17
C LYS A 140 -9.63 4.68 -13.32
N ILE A 141 -9.58 3.36 -13.23
CA ILE A 141 -9.17 2.49 -14.34
C ILE A 141 -10.32 2.26 -15.32
N GLY A 142 -11.55 2.15 -14.86
CA GLY A 142 -12.75 1.97 -15.69
C GLY A 142 -13.59 0.80 -15.18
N TYR A 143 -14.43 1.08 -14.18
CA TYR A 143 -15.28 0.10 -13.51
C TYR A 143 -16.70 0.12 -14.08
N GLY A 144 -17.20 -1.03 -14.52
CA GLY A 144 -18.57 -1.22 -14.96
C GLY A 144 -19.14 -2.58 -14.54
N GLU A 145 -20.37 -2.85 -14.96
CA GLU A 145 -21.10 -4.08 -14.63
C GLU A 145 -20.42 -5.35 -15.12
N LYS A 146 -19.64 -5.27 -16.21
CA LYS A 146 -18.97 -6.42 -16.83
C LYS A 146 -17.49 -6.49 -16.48
N THR A 147 -16.97 -5.52 -15.74
CA THR A 147 -15.59 -5.53 -15.27
C THR A 147 -15.40 -6.66 -14.27
N LYS A 148 -14.47 -7.59 -14.58
CA LYS A 148 -14.00 -8.59 -13.63
C LYS A 148 -12.87 -8.03 -12.78
N ILE A 149 -12.92 -8.24 -11.47
CA ILE A 149 -11.90 -7.78 -10.53
C ILE A 149 -11.08 -8.98 -10.05
N HIS A 150 -9.77 -8.95 -10.29
CA HIS A 150 -8.84 -9.94 -9.76
C HIS A 150 -8.05 -9.30 -8.62
N CYS A 151 -8.34 -9.70 -7.38
CA CYS A 151 -7.66 -9.18 -6.21
C CYS A 151 -6.63 -10.16 -5.67
N LEU A 152 -5.49 -9.64 -5.21
CA LEU A 152 -4.43 -10.40 -4.56
C LEU A 152 -4.11 -9.85 -3.18
N GLY A 153 -3.66 -10.71 -2.28
CA GLY A 153 -3.10 -10.30 -1.00
C GLY A 153 -2.51 -11.45 -0.19
N ASP A 154 -1.81 -11.09 0.87
CA ASP A 154 -1.12 -11.99 1.81
C ASP A 154 -2.07 -12.86 2.67
N GLY A 155 -3.37 -12.59 2.59
CA GLY A 155 -4.39 -13.29 3.36
C GLY A 155 -4.72 -12.65 4.71
N ALA A 156 -4.37 -11.38 4.93
CA ALA A 156 -4.96 -10.59 6.01
C ALA A 156 -6.49 -10.52 5.83
N ALA A 157 -7.23 -10.97 6.85
CA ALA A 157 -8.69 -11.12 6.77
C ALA A 157 -9.39 -9.82 6.35
N TRP A 158 -8.94 -8.68 6.89
CA TRP A 158 -9.52 -7.38 6.58
C TRP A 158 -9.44 -7.03 5.08
N ILE A 159 -8.42 -7.49 4.34
CA ILE A 159 -8.29 -7.22 2.90
C ILE A 159 -9.40 -7.96 2.15
N TYR A 160 -9.53 -9.27 2.40
CA TYR A 160 -10.57 -10.09 1.78
C TYR A 160 -11.98 -9.52 2.09
N GLU A 161 -12.25 -9.19 3.35
CA GLU A 161 -13.51 -8.57 3.76
C GLU A 161 -13.81 -7.27 3.02
N GLN A 162 -12.78 -6.43 2.79
CA GLN A 162 -12.96 -5.20 2.01
C GLN A 162 -13.22 -5.47 0.54
N VAL A 163 -12.53 -6.42 -0.08
CA VAL A 163 -12.74 -6.82 -1.48
C VAL A 163 -14.16 -7.32 -1.68
N GLU A 164 -14.62 -8.22 -0.79
CA GLU A 164 -16.00 -8.73 -0.80
C GLU A 164 -17.01 -7.60 -0.60
N ARG A 165 -16.78 -6.69 0.36
CA ARG A 165 -17.67 -5.56 0.63
C ARG A 165 -17.85 -4.64 -0.58
N VAL A 166 -16.77 -4.31 -1.30
CA VAL A 166 -16.81 -3.24 -2.31
C VAL A 166 -17.09 -3.72 -3.73
N PHE A 167 -16.81 -5.00 -4.03
CA PHE A 167 -16.99 -5.58 -5.37
C PHE A 167 -17.91 -6.81 -5.39
N GLY A 168 -18.16 -7.45 -4.25
CA GLY A 168 -19.01 -8.64 -4.14
C GLY A 168 -18.63 -9.70 -5.18
N VAL A 169 -19.64 -10.17 -5.92
CA VAL A 169 -19.50 -11.23 -6.93
C VAL A 169 -18.66 -10.86 -8.15
N GLN A 170 -18.33 -9.58 -8.37
CA GLN A 170 -17.45 -9.17 -9.47
C GLN A 170 -15.98 -9.45 -9.18
N ALA A 171 -15.61 -9.71 -7.92
CA ALA A 171 -14.24 -9.95 -7.49
C ALA A 171 -13.94 -11.41 -7.22
N ASN A 172 -12.79 -11.86 -7.71
CA ASN A 172 -12.10 -13.06 -7.24
C ASN A 172 -10.94 -12.61 -6.35
N TYR A 173 -10.83 -13.17 -5.16
CA TYR A 173 -9.68 -12.95 -4.28
C TYR A 173 -8.77 -14.18 -4.28
N LEU A 174 -7.51 -13.97 -4.64
CA LEU A 174 -6.49 -15.00 -4.69
C LEU A 174 -5.41 -14.71 -3.66
N ILE A 175 -5.03 -15.72 -2.88
CA ILE A 175 -3.91 -15.62 -1.97
C ILE A 175 -2.60 -15.53 -2.74
N ASP A 176 -1.74 -14.61 -2.33
CA ASP A 176 -0.39 -14.50 -2.85
C ASP A 176 0.34 -15.85 -2.75
N PHE A 177 0.71 -16.38 -3.92
CA PHE A 177 1.39 -17.67 -4.06
C PHE A 177 2.74 -17.69 -3.36
N PHE A 178 3.51 -16.59 -3.41
CA PHE A 178 4.82 -16.51 -2.75
C PHE A 178 4.66 -16.41 -1.24
N HIS A 179 3.61 -15.76 -0.75
CA HIS A 179 3.28 -15.77 0.68
C HIS A 179 2.91 -17.17 1.17
N LEU A 180 2.05 -17.91 0.45
CA LEU A 180 1.77 -19.32 0.76
C LEU A 180 3.04 -20.19 0.64
N SER A 181 3.90 -19.89 -0.33
CA SER A 181 5.17 -20.58 -0.52
C SER A 181 6.11 -20.42 0.69
N ASP A 182 6.10 -19.28 1.38
CA ASP A 182 6.91 -19.10 2.59
C ASP A 182 6.45 -20.04 3.73
N TYR A 183 5.13 -20.24 3.88
CA TYR A 183 4.59 -21.23 4.81
C TYR A 183 5.01 -22.65 4.44
N LEU A 184 4.97 -23.00 3.16
CA LEU A 184 5.44 -24.30 2.68
C LEU A 184 6.94 -24.48 2.90
N ALA A 185 7.74 -23.45 2.63
CA ALA A 185 9.19 -23.50 2.82
C ALA A 185 9.56 -23.69 4.30
N ALA A 186 8.83 -23.04 5.22
CA ALA A 186 8.99 -23.27 6.63
C ALA A 186 8.63 -24.73 7.01
N ALA A 187 7.49 -25.24 6.51
CA ALA A 187 7.02 -26.60 6.77
C ALA A 187 7.92 -27.69 6.15
N ALA A 188 8.57 -27.41 5.03
CA ALA A 188 9.45 -28.34 4.32
C ALA A 188 10.58 -28.87 5.21
N ASN A 189 11.08 -28.05 6.14
CA ASN A 189 12.15 -28.44 7.08
C ASN A 189 11.72 -29.56 8.06
N SER A 190 10.42 -29.84 8.17
CA SER A 190 9.90 -30.91 9.02
C SER A 190 9.83 -32.28 8.31
N PHE A 191 10.11 -32.32 6.99
CA PHE A 191 10.14 -33.54 6.17
C PHE A 191 11.58 -34.02 5.99
N THR A 192 12.11 -34.73 6.98
CA THR A 192 13.52 -35.13 7.10
C THR A 192 13.97 -36.18 6.08
N ASP A 193 13.03 -36.93 5.51
CA ASP A 193 13.31 -38.06 4.63
C ASP A 193 13.46 -37.63 3.16
N GLU A 194 13.25 -36.34 2.88
CA GLU A 194 13.34 -35.74 1.55
C GLU A 194 14.17 -34.44 1.60
N ASP A 195 14.74 -34.03 0.47
CA ASP A 195 15.34 -32.70 0.34
C ASP A 195 14.23 -31.63 0.47
N PRO A 196 14.31 -30.70 1.46
CA PRO A 196 13.30 -29.67 1.66
C PRO A 196 13.01 -28.83 0.40
N LYS A 197 14.03 -28.60 -0.45
CA LYS A 197 13.84 -27.86 -1.71
C LYS A 197 13.04 -28.65 -2.73
N LYS A 198 13.29 -29.96 -2.81
CA LYS A 198 12.55 -30.86 -3.70
C LYS A 198 11.09 -30.96 -3.25
N TRP A 199 10.87 -31.20 -1.96
CA TRP A 199 9.52 -31.26 -1.36
C TRP A 199 8.75 -29.96 -1.61
N LEU A 200 9.38 -28.81 -1.36
CA LEU A 200 8.77 -27.49 -1.59
C LEU A 200 8.33 -27.32 -3.04
N LYS A 201 9.21 -27.63 -4.00
CA LYS A 201 8.91 -27.52 -5.43
C LYS A 201 7.74 -28.42 -5.83
N GLU A 202 7.69 -29.66 -5.32
CA GLU A 202 6.59 -30.58 -5.60
C GLU A 202 5.24 -30.05 -5.09
N GLN A 203 5.20 -29.52 -3.87
CA GLN A 203 3.95 -28.97 -3.32
C GLN A 203 3.53 -27.68 -4.03
N GLN A 204 4.49 -26.82 -4.40
CA GLN A 204 4.25 -25.63 -5.20
C GLN A 204 3.60 -25.97 -6.56
N GLU A 205 4.10 -27.00 -7.25
CA GLU A 205 3.53 -27.43 -8.53
C GLU A 205 2.13 -28.04 -8.37
N LYS A 206 1.88 -28.80 -7.31
CA LYS A 206 0.52 -29.27 -6.97
C LYS A 206 -0.45 -28.12 -6.76
N ILE A 207 -0.04 -27.11 -6.00
CA ILE A 207 -0.88 -25.93 -5.72
C ILE A 207 -1.20 -25.14 -6.98
N LYS A 208 -0.22 -24.94 -7.89
CA LYS A 208 -0.46 -24.32 -9.21
C LYS A 208 -1.43 -25.13 -10.09
N GLN A 209 -1.57 -26.42 -9.85
CA GLN A 209 -2.54 -27.31 -10.50
C GLN A 209 -3.86 -27.42 -9.71
N ASN A 210 -4.13 -26.52 -8.76
CA ASN A 210 -5.30 -26.53 -7.86
C ASN A 210 -5.43 -27.80 -6.99
N LYS A 211 -4.35 -28.54 -6.76
CA LYS A 211 -4.32 -29.73 -5.90
C LYS A 211 -3.99 -29.38 -4.45
N ILE A 212 -4.58 -28.30 -3.93
CA ILE A 212 -4.24 -27.82 -2.58
C ILE A 212 -4.73 -28.78 -1.49
N ASP A 213 -5.83 -29.50 -1.72
CA ASP A 213 -6.32 -30.51 -0.80
C ASP A 213 -5.33 -31.66 -0.64
N GLU A 214 -4.65 -32.09 -1.72
CA GLU A 214 -3.59 -33.10 -1.63
C GLU A 214 -2.42 -32.62 -0.77
N VAL A 215 -2.03 -31.34 -0.89
CA VAL A 215 -0.96 -30.75 -0.07
C VAL A 215 -1.40 -30.66 1.39
N LEU A 216 -2.66 -30.30 1.65
CA LEU A 216 -3.23 -30.23 2.99
C LEU A 216 -3.23 -31.61 3.65
N GLU A 217 -3.61 -32.67 2.94
CA GLU A 217 -3.59 -34.04 3.45
C GLU A 217 -2.18 -34.54 3.76
N ILE A 218 -1.18 -34.18 2.94
CA ILE A 218 0.24 -34.48 3.22
C ILE A 218 0.70 -33.84 4.54
N LEU A 219 0.36 -32.56 4.73
CA LEU A 219 0.71 -31.84 5.95
C LEU A 219 0.01 -32.46 7.18
N LYS A 220 -1.29 -32.78 7.09
CA LYS A 220 -2.05 -33.42 8.17
C LYS A 220 -1.49 -34.79 8.54
N THR A 221 -1.23 -35.64 7.55
CA THR A 221 -0.63 -36.97 7.76
C THR A 221 0.73 -36.87 8.47
N SER A 222 1.54 -35.87 8.11
CA SER A 222 2.83 -35.61 8.75
C SER A 222 2.71 -35.11 10.20
N ILE A 223 1.69 -34.29 10.49
CA ILE A 223 1.36 -33.81 11.84
C ILE A 223 0.90 -34.97 12.73
N GLU A 224 -0.02 -35.80 12.23
CA GLU A 224 -0.59 -36.94 12.95
C GLU A 224 0.45 -38.03 13.21
N SER A 225 1.18 -38.46 12.18
CA SER A 225 2.20 -39.52 12.31
C SER A 225 3.33 -39.18 13.28
N LYS A 226 3.69 -37.89 13.39
CA LYS A 226 4.72 -37.43 14.34
C LYS A 226 4.14 -36.94 15.68
N ASN A 227 2.83 -37.13 15.93
CA ASN A 227 2.12 -36.68 17.12
C ASN A 227 2.44 -35.22 17.49
N VAL A 228 2.37 -34.33 16.51
CA VAL A 228 2.72 -32.92 16.69
C VAL A 228 1.59 -32.20 17.43
N ILE A 229 1.87 -31.77 18.66
CA ILE A 229 0.91 -31.06 19.51
C ILE A 229 1.20 -29.54 19.52
N ASP A 230 2.42 -29.16 19.14
CA ASP A 230 2.85 -27.77 19.13
C ASP A 230 2.11 -26.95 18.05
N LYS A 231 1.37 -25.93 18.50
CA LYS A 231 0.63 -25.00 17.62
C LYS A 231 1.56 -24.07 16.84
N ASP A 232 2.82 -23.96 17.26
CA ASP A 232 3.84 -23.15 16.62
C ASP A 232 4.68 -23.90 15.59
N ASP A 233 4.49 -25.23 15.44
CA ASP A 233 5.09 -26.02 14.37
C ASP A 233 4.71 -25.46 12.98
N ALA A 234 5.69 -25.41 12.08
CA ALA A 234 5.53 -24.81 10.76
C ALA A 234 4.48 -25.52 9.90
N ARG A 235 4.33 -26.85 10.01
CA ARG A 235 3.28 -27.60 9.31
C ARG A 235 1.91 -27.23 9.84
N VAL A 236 1.75 -27.14 11.17
CA VAL A 236 0.47 -26.74 11.80
C VAL A 236 0.09 -25.32 11.38
N LYS A 237 1.05 -24.39 11.36
CA LYS A 237 0.86 -23.03 10.85
C LYS A 237 0.43 -23.02 9.37
N CYS A 238 1.08 -23.83 8.53
CA CYS A 238 0.75 -23.95 7.11
C CYS A 238 -0.65 -24.55 6.88
N CYS A 239 -1.00 -25.65 7.58
CA CYS A 239 -2.35 -26.24 7.55
C CYS A 239 -3.42 -25.20 7.90
N ARG A 240 -3.27 -24.55 9.06
CA ARG A 240 -4.20 -23.53 9.53
C ARG A 240 -4.31 -22.36 8.55
N TYR A 241 -3.19 -21.98 7.92
CA TYR A 241 -3.20 -20.92 6.91
C TYR A 241 -4.07 -21.29 5.70
N ILE A 242 -3.94 -22.52 5.19
CA ILE A 242 -4.75 -23.04 4.07
C ILE A 242 -6.22 -23.21 4.49
N GLU A 243 -6.49 -23.85 5.62
CA GLU A 243 -7.85 -24.21 6.05
C GLU A 243 -8.74 -22.99 6.31
N ASN A 244 -8.16 -21.88 6.76
CA ASN A 244 -8.89 -20.64 7.03
C ASN A 244 -9.30 -19.88 5.75
N ARG A 245 -8.90 -20.34 4.55
CA ARG A 245 -8.96 -19.57 3.29
C ARG A 245 -9.52 -20.37 2.13
N LYS A 246 -10.53 -21.21 2.41
CA LYS A 246 -11.18 -22.04 1.39
C LYS A 246 -11.67 -21.21 0.21
N GLY A 247 -11.42 -21.70 -1.01
CA GLY A 247 -11.82 -21.01 -2.24
C GLY A 247 -10.89 -19.90 -2.72
N GLN A 248 -9.84 -19.53 -1.96
CA GLN A 248 -8.93 -18.43 -2.31
C GLN A 248 -7.63 -18.88 -3.00
N PHE A 249 -7.61 -20.11 -3.55
CA PHE A 249 -6.40 -20.78 -4.06
C PHE A 249 -6.55 -21.29 -5.50
N ASN A 250 -7.40 -20.66 -6.32
CA ASN A 250 -7.61 -21.04 -7.72
C ASN A 250 -6.48 -20.52 -8.63
N TYR A 251 -5.27 -21.01 -8.40
CA TYR A 251 -4.06 -20.61 -9.13
C TYR A 251 -4.08 -21.03 -10.59
N LEU A 252 -4.62 -22.20 -10.91
CA LEU A 252 -4.67 -22.70 -12.28
C LEU A 252 -5.51 -21.78 -13.17
N ASP A 253 -6.67 -21.32 -12.69
CA ASP A 253 -7.51 -20.37 -13.44
C ASP A 253 -6.79 -19.04 -13.63
N ALA A 254 -6.14 -18.51 -12.58
CA ALA A 254 -5.37 -17.27 -12.69
C ALA A 254 -4.24 -17.39 -13.73
N ILE A 255 -3.47 -18.49 -13.70
CA ILE A 255 -2.40 -18.76 -14.67
C ILE A 255 -2.94 -18.88 -16.09
N ASN A 256 -4.02 -19.65 -16.29
CA ASN A 256 -4.63 -19.84 -17.61
C ASN A 256 -5.21 -18.54 -18.20
N ASN A 257 -5.64 -17.62 -17.33
CA ASN A 257 -6.12 -16.30 -17.72
C ASN A 257 -5.02 -15.24 -17.70
N GLU A 258 -3.74 -15.60 -17.56
CA GLU A 258 -2.58 -14.69 -17.48
C GLU A 258 -2.76 -13.58 -16.42
N LEU A 259 -3.39 -13.93 -15.31
CA LEU A 259 -3.54 -13.07 -14.15
C LEU A 259 -2.35 -13.28 -13.21
N PRO A 260 -1.92 -12.22 -12.50
CA PRO A 260 -0.87 -12.36 -11.51
C PRO A 260 -1.31 -13.29 -10.37
N ILE A 261 -0.36 -14.07 -9.85
CA ILE A 261 -0.56 -14.94 -8.67
C ILE A 261 0.22 -14.45 -7.44
N GLY A 262 0.94 -13.33 -7.56
CA GLY A 262 1.70 -12.71 -6.47
C GLY A 262 1.46 -11.20 -6.44
N SER A 263 1.54 -10.62 -5.24
CA SER A 263 1.20 -9.23 -4.89
C SER A 263 2.42 -8.31 -4.83
N GLY A 264 3.44 -8.59 -5.64
CA GLY A 264 4.69 -7.81 -5.65
C GLY A 264 4.49 -6.33 -6.02
N GLU A 265 3.37 -5.97 -6.66
CA GLU A 265 3.05 -4.59 -7.03
C GLU A 265 2.73 -3.75 -5.79
N ILE A 266 1.91 -4.26 -4.87
CA ILE A 266 1.61 -3.54 -3.63
C ILE A 266 2.82 -3.49 -2.70
N GLU A 267 3.65 -4.54 -2.62
CA GLU A 267 4.88 -4.53 -1.82
C GLU A 267 5.89 -3.48 -2.32
N SER A 268 6.08 -3.40 -3.63
CA SER A 268 6.88 -2.36 -4.28
C SER A 268 6.26 -0.97 -4.08
N GLY A 269 4.93 -0.88 -4.15
CA GLY A 269 4.17 0.31 -3.83
C GLY A 269 4.43 0.81 -2.41
N ASN A 270 4.39 -0.07 -1.40
CA ASN A 270 4.65 0.30 -0.02
C ASN A 270 6.07 0.83 0.17
N ARG A 271 7.07 0.21 -0.46
CA ARG A 271 8.46 0.69 -0.44
C ARG A 271 8.61 2.06 -1.11
N SER A 272 7.98 2.27 -2.26
CA SER A 272 8.18 3.46 -3.10
C SER A 272 7.27 4.65 -2.75
N VAL A 273 6.07 4.41 -2.21
CA VAL A 273 5.07 5.43 -1.87
C VAL A 273 5.16 5.77 -0.40
N VAL A 274 4.88 4.79 0.48
CA VAL A 274 4.74 5.00 1.93
C VAL A 274 6.12 5.14 2.59
N GLN A 275 6.94 4.08 2.50
CA GLN A 275 8.17 3.97 3.28
C GLN A 275 9.23 4.98 2.83
N LYS A 276 9.31 5.24 1.51
CA LYS A 276 10.25 6.19 0.91
C LYS A 276 10.26 7.57 1.58
N ARG A 277 9.14 8.00 2.16
CA ARG A 277 9.06 9.30 2.86
C ARG A 277 8.60 9.21 4.31
N LEU A 278 7.63 8.35 4.61
CA LEU A 278 7.02 8.31 5.95
C LEU A 278 7.77 7.41 6.92
N LYS A 279 8.68 6.54 6.43
CA LYS A 279 9.46 5.59 7.25
C LYS A 279 10.97 5.79 7.07
N ILE A 280 11.41 7.05 6.97
CA ILE A 280 12.83 7.42 6.96
C ILE A 280 13.32 7.78 8.37
N PRO A 281 14.63 7.70 8.66
CA PRO A 281 15.17 8.12 9.95
C PRO A 281 14.76 9.53 10.34
N GLY A 282 14.33 9.71 11.59
CA GLY A 282 13.92 11.03 12.12
C GLY A 282 12.56 11.54 11.65
N ALA A 283 11.83 10.81 10.79
CA ALA A 283 10.48 11.19 10.40
C ALA A 283 9.46 10.79 11.47
N TRP A 284 8.92 11.80 12.15
CA TRP A 284 7.88 11.65 13.16
C TRP A 284 6.69 12.50 12.76
N TRP A 285 5.52 11.88 12.64
CA TRP A 285 4.37 12.54 12.05
C TRP A 285 3.23 12.72 13.02
N LYS A 286 2.51 13.84 12.89
CA LYS A 286 1.13 13.90 13.36
C LYS A 286 0.24 13.17 12.36
N MET A 287 -0.87 12.61 12.84
CA MET A 287 -1.79 11.81 12.02
C MET A 287 -2.30 12.57 10.79
N ASP A 288 -2.79 13.79 10.98
CA ASP A 288 -3.27 14.70 9.92
C ASP A 288 -2.18 14.99 8.87
N THR A 289 -0.96 15.25 9.33
CA THR A 289 0.16 15.54 8.44
C THR A 289 0.57 14.30 7.65
N ALA A 290 0.59 13.13 8.28
CA ALA A 290 0.94 11.88 7.60
C ALA A 290 -0.08 11.52 6.52
N GLU A 291 -1.39 11.69 6.79
CA GLU A 291 -2.45 11.48 5.80
C GLU A 291 -2.23 12.36 4.56
N ASN A 292 -1.99 13.66 4.77
CA ASN A 292 -1.71 14.60 3.71
C ASN A 292 -0.43 14.25 2.93
N MET A 293 0.61 13.78 3.63
CA MET A 293 1.84 13.34 2.97
C MET A 293 1.61 12.08 2.13
N LEU A 294 0.79 11.13 2.57
CA LEU A 294 0.40 9.98 1.76
C LEU A 294 -0.28 10.42 0.47
N ALA A 295 -1.21 11.38 0.54
CA ALA A 295 -1.86 11.95 -0.63
C ALA A 295 -0.85 12.61 -1.60
N LEU A 296 0.11 13.39 -1.08
CA LEU A 296 1.20 13.96 -1.89
C LEU A 296 2.02 12.87 -2.60
N ARG A 297 2.35 11.77 -1.91
CA ARG A 297 3.06 10.63 -2.52
C ARG A 297 2.23 9.98 -3.62
N CYS A 298 0.93 9.81 -3.40
CA CYS A 298 0.00 9.24 -4.40
C CYS A 298 -0.13 10.13 -5.64
N VAL A 299 -0.32 11.45 -5.48
CA VAL A 299 -0.36 12.41 -6.59
C VAL A 299 0.90 12.34 -7.45
N ARG A 300 2.08 12.19 -6.82
CA ARG A 300 3.35 12.08 -7.58
C ARG A 300 3.45 10.77 -8.35
N ILE A 301 3.19 9.63 -7.72
CA ILE A 301 3.33 8.33 -8.38
C ILE A 301 2.27 8.08 -9.47
N ASN A 302 1.08 8.68 -9.32
CA ASN A 302 0.00 8.59 -10.31
C ASN A 302 0.21 9.51 -11.53
N GLY A 303 1.22 10.40 -11.49
CA GLY A 303 1.45 11.37 -12.57
C GLY A 303 0.59 12.65 -12.49
N ASP A 304 -0.19 12.81 -11.42
CA ASP A 304 -1.12 13.93 -11.20
C ASP A 304 -0.41 15.23 -10.76
N TRP A 305 0.92 15.24 -10.67
CA TRP A 305 1.70 16.41 -10.27
C TRP A 305 1.39 17.65 -11.10
N LYS A 306 1.35 17.52 -12.43
CA LYS A 306 1.03 18.66 -13.32
C LYS A 306 -0.42 19.14 -13.13
N LYS A 307 -1.37 18.20 -12.96
CA LYS A 307 -2.78 18.49 -12.70
C LYS A 307 -2.93 19.32 -11.41
N TYR A 308 -2.25 18.91 -10.35
CA TYR A 308 -2.23 19.63 -9.07
C TYR A 308 -1.73 21.07 -9.21
N TRP A 309 -0.54 21.27 -9.81
CA TRP A 309 0.04 22.61 -9.93
C TRP A 309 -0.73 23.54 -10.88
N LYS A 310 -1.43 22.99 -11.88
CA LYS A 310 -2.36 23.76 -12.71
C LYS A 310 -3.49 24.35 -11.86
N LYS A 311 -4.15 23.53 -11.03
CA LYS A 311 -5.21 23.98 -10.10
C LYS A 311 -4.68 25.03 -9.12
N VAL A 312 -3.48 24.84 -8.57
CA VAL A 312 -2.86 25.85 -7.67
C VAL A 312 -2.63 27.18 -8.39
N SER A 313 -2.17 27.15 -9.64
CA SER A 313 -1.90 28.37 -10.42
C SER A 313 -3.19 29.11 -10.77
N GLU A 314 -4.25 28.39 -11.13
CA GLU A 314 -5.58 28.95 -11.38
C GLU A 314 -6.17 29.63 -10.14
N LEU A 315 -6.07 28.97 -8.96
CA LEU A 315 -6.50 29.55 -7.69
C LEU A 315 -5.69 30.80 -7.32
N PHE A 316 -4.38 30.77 -7.52
CA PHE A 316 -3.52 31.93 -7.27
C PHE A 316 -3.88 33.11 -8.18
N ALA A 317 -4.13 32.86 -9.47
CA ALA A 317 -4.55 33.89 -10.41
C ALA A 317 -5.94 34.46 -10.08
N SER A 318 -6.85 33.66 -9.54
CA SER A 318 -8.19 34.12 -9.14
C SER A 318 -8.19 34.96 -7.85
N ALA A 319 -7.13 34.89 -7.05
CA ALA A 319 -6.99 35.60 -5.78
C ALA A 319 -6.13 36.87 -5.89
N ALA A 320 -5.50 37.11 -7.04
CA ALA A 320 -4.68 38.28 -7.36
C ALA A 320 -5.50 39.34 -8.08
#